data_AF-A0A1C6H3N5-F1
#
_entry.id   AF-A0A1C6H3N5-F1
#
_cell.length_a   1.000
_cell.length_b   1.000
_cell.length_c   1.000
_cell.angle_alpha   90.00
_cell.angle_beta   90.00
_cell.angle_gamma   90.00
#
_symmetry.space_group_name_H-M   'P 1'
#
loop_
_entity.id
_entity.type
_entity.pdbx_description
1 polymer ?
#
loop_
_entity_poly.entity_id
_entity_poly.type
_entity_poly.pdbx_seq_one_letter_code
_entity_poly.pdbx_strand_id
1 'polypeptide(L)' 'MKKSLFGKNIPVNCSYCEYNGIENDIMFCKKSKQVKDGKCRSFKYDPLLRMPNVTVFKTDFSAKDFKL' A
#
# COMPACT_ATOMS: atom_id res chain seq x y z
N MET A 1 0.22 13.73 20.91
CA MET A 1 -0.26 13.24 19.59
C MET A 1 0.60 12.04 19.17
N LYS A 2 0.02 10.87 18.89
CA LYS A 2 0.78 9.70 18.39
C LYS A 2 1.38 10.07 17.03
N LYS A 3 2.70 10.04 16.90
CA LYS A 3 3.36 10.16 15.59
C LYS A 3 2.93 8.96 14.75
N SER A 4 2.40 9.22 13.55
CA SER A 4 2.16 8.15 12.58
C SER A 4 3.50 7.50 12.22
N LEU A 5 3.63 6.21 12.49
CA LEU A 5 4.83 5.42 12.18
C LEU A 5 4.97 5.19 10.66
N PHE A 6 3.87 5.28 9.92
CA PHE A 6 3.81 5.00 8.48
C PHE A 6 3.17 6.16 7.69
N GLY A 7 3.32 6.17 6.36
CA GLY A 7 2.51 7.04 5.49
C GLY A 7 3.06 8.43 5.13
N LYS A 8 4.28 8.81 5.54
CA LYS A 8 4.78 10.18 5.31
C LYS A 8 5.06 10.52 3.83
N ASN A 9 5.47 9.54 3.01
CA ASN A 9 5.82 9.73 1.59
C ASN A 9 5.15 8.67 0.70
N ILE A 10 3.87 8.39 0.93
CA ILE A 10 3.15 7.38 0.14
C ILE A 10 2.23 8.08 -0.87
N PRO A 11 2.29 7.71 -2.16
CA PRO A 11 1.40 8.29 -3.15
C PRO A 11 -0.05 7.93 -2.84
N VAL A 12 -0.97 8.83 -3.16
CA VAL A 12 -2.41 8.58 -2.97
C VAL A 12 -2.85 7.41 -3.85
N ASN A 13 -3.47 6.40 -3.24
CA ASN A 13 -4.15 5.33 -3.95
C ASN A 13 -5.29 4.80 -3.08
N CYS A 14 -6.44 4.57 -3.68
CA CYS A 14 -7.60 4.05 -2.98
C CYS A 14 -7.45 2.56 -2.59
N SER A 15 -6.60 1.79 -3.27
CA SER A 15 -6.40 0.36 -2.93
C SER A 15 -5.85 0.13 -1.53
N TYR A 16 -5.10 1.10 -0.98
CA TYR A 16 -4.53 1.03 0.37
C TYR A 16 -4.97 2.22 1.26
N CYS A 17 -6.16 2.73 1.01
CA CYS A 17 -6.78 3.75 1.83
C CYS A 17 -7.70 3.11 2.88
N GLU A 18 -7.63 3.55 4.13
CA GLU A 18 -8.53 3.09 5.23
C GLU A 18 -10.02 3.30 4.90
N TYR A 19 -10.34 4.23 3.99
CA TYR A 19 -11.70 4.53 3.55
C TYR A 19 -12.12 3.81 2.28
N ASN A 20 -11.36 2.82 1.80
CA ASN A 20 -11.81 1.98 0.71
C ASN A 20 -12.92 1.03 1.16
N GLY A 21 -13.78 0.67 0.21
CA GLY A 21 -14.74 -0.41 0.31
C GLY A 21 -14.71 -1.22 -0.97
N ILE A 22 -15.00 -2.51 -0.88
CA ILE A 22 -15.13 -3.41 -2.03
C ILE A 22 -16.50 -4.06 -1.90
N GLU A 23 -17.30 -3.96 -2.95
CA GLU A 23 -18.59 -4.62 -3.08
C GLU A 23 -18.70 -5.18 -4.50
N ASN A 24 -19.00 -6.47 -4.64
CA ASN A 24 -19.04 -7.16 -5.94
C ASN A 24 -17.78 -6.91 -6.80
N ASP A 25 -16.59 -6.97 -6.19
CA ASP A 25 -15.29 -6.65 -6.80
C ASP A 25 -15.11 -5.22 -7.32
N ILE A 26 -16.06 -4.31 -7.02
CA ILE A 26 -15.97 -2.90 -7.36
C ILE A 26 -15.47 -2.12 -6.14
N MET A 27 -14.36 -1.42 -6.33
CA MET A 27 -13.79 -0.55 -5.31
C MET A 27 -14.51 0.81 -5.27
N PHE A 28 -14.92 1.26 -4.08
CA PHE A 28 -15.53 2.56 -3.86
C PHE A 28 -14.94 3.30 -2.64
N CYS A 29 -15.20 4.61 -2.58
CA CYS A 29 -14.77 5.45 -1.45
C CYS A 29 -15.91 5.63 -0.44
N LYS A 30 -15.73 5.13 0.80
CA LYS A 30 -16.70 5.30 1.90
C LYS A 30 -16.94 6.77 2.31
N LYS A 31 -16.06 7.68 1.87
CA LYS A 31 -16.18 9.14 2.11
C LYS A 31 -16.77 9.90 0.91
N SER A 32 -17.10 9.20 -0.17
CA SER A 32 -17.63 9.79 -1.42
C SER A 32 -16.78 10.96 -1.94
N LYS A 33 -15.46 10.83 -1.84
CA LYS A 33 -14.50 11.82 -2.34
C LYS A 33 -13.90 11.35 -3.66
N GLN A 34 -13.64 12.31 -4.53
CA GLN A 34 -12.90 12.10 -5.77
C GLN A 34 -11.45 12.53 -5.59
N VAL A 35 -10.54 11.81 -6.25
CA VAL A 35 -9.15 12.23 -6.40
C VAL A 35 -9.10 13.34 -7.44
N LYS A 36 -8.46 14.47 -7.12
CA LYS A 36 -8.24 15.59 -8.04
C LYS A 36 -6.74 15.89 -8.10
N ASP A 37 -6.18 15.97 -9.31
CA ASP A 37 -4.75 16.24 -9.54
C ASP A 37 -3.82 15.31 -8.75
N GLY A 38 -4.18 14.01 -8.68
CA GLY A 38 -3.43 13.01 -7.91
C GLY A 38 -3.51 13.18 -6.38
N LYS A 39 -4.35 14.08 -5.87
CA LYS A 39 -4.50 14.37 -4.44
C LYS A 39 -5.89 13.99 -3.94
N CYS A 40 -5.93 13.48 -2.71
CA CYS A 40 -7.17 13.30 -1.96
C CYS A 40 -6.94 13.76 -0.53
N ARG A 41 -7.66 14.81 -0.10
CA ARG A 41 -7.51 15.40 1.24
C ARG A 41 -7.95 14.44 2.36
N SER A 42 -8.76 13.45 2.02
CA SER A 42 -9.23 12.42 2.94
C SER A 42 -8.41 11.13 2.81
N PHE A 43 -7.32 11.10 2.04
CA PHE A 43 -6.48 9.90 1.97
C PHE A 43 -5.89 9.58 3.35
N LYS A 44 -6.06 8.34 3.78
CA LYS A 44 -5.49 7.83 5.02
C LYS A 44 -4.89 6.47 4.74
N TYR A 45 -3.57 6.37 4.85
CA TYR A 45 -2.84 5.16 4.51
C TYR A 45 -3.13 4.05 5.51
N ASP A 46 -3.58 2.89 5.01
CA ASP A 46 -3.65 1.65 5.76
C ASP A 46 -2.53 0.69 5.30
N PRO A 47 -1.48 0.49 6.12
CA PRO A 47 -0.38 -0.40 5.76
C PRO A 47 -0.79 -1.85 5.50
N LEU A 48 -1.88 -2.32 6.12
CA LEU A 48 -2.34 -3.71 5.99
C LEU A 48 -2.98 -3.99 4.63
N LEU A 49 -3.46 -2.94 3.97
CA LEU A 49 -4.05 -3.03 2.63
C LEU A 49 -3.02 -2.89 1.51
N ARG A 50 -1.78 -2.51 1.83
CA ARG A 50 -0.73 -2.41 0.82
C ARG A 50 -0.22 -3.81 0.49
N MET A 51 -0.47 -4.24 -0.74
CA MET A 51 0.13 -5.47 -1.25
C MET A 51 1.67 -5.33 -1.22
N PRO A 52 2.39 -6.18 -0.48
CA PRO A 52 3.85 -6.15 -0.47
C PRO A 52 4.37 -6.50 -1.87
N ASN A 53 5.50 -5.89 -2.25
CA ASN A 53 6.15 -6.26 -3.50
C ASN A 53 6.61 -7.71 -3.37
N VAL A 54 6.01 -8.59 -4.16
CA VAL A 54 6.45 -9.98 -4.25
C VAL A 54 7.77 -9.97 -4.99
N THR A 55 8.86 -10.12 -4.25
CA THR A 55 10.18 -10.28 -4.86
C THR A 55 10.29 -11.72 -5.31
N VAL A 56 10.68 -11.95 -6.57
CA VAL A 56 11.04 -13.29 -7.01
C VAL A 56 12.29 -13.69 -6.24
N PHE A 57 12.20 -14.75 -5.44
CA PHE A 57 13.37 -15.35 -4.82
C PHE A 57 14.27 -15.86 -5.93
N LYS A 58 15.42 -15.20 -6.13
CA LYS A 58 16.44 -15.70 -7.04
C LYS A 58 17.07 -16.92 -6.36
N THR A 59 16.94 -18.08 -6.97
CA THR A 59 17.50 -19.35 -6.47
C THR A 59 18.93 -19.57 -6.96
N ASP A 60 19.59 -18.54 -7.46
CA ASP A 60 20.91 -18.60 -8.10
C ASP A 60 22.03 -18.62 -7.05
N PHE A 61 21.88 -19.43 -5.99
CA PHE A 61 22.90 -19.57 -4.95
C PHE A 61 23.95 -20.57 -5.42
N SER A 62 25.22 -20.22 -5.20
CA SER A 62 26.36 -21.09 -5.42
C SER A 62 26.85 -21.68 -4.10
N ALA A 63 27.59 -22.80 -4.17
CA ALA A 63 28.21 -23.38 -2.98
C ALA A 63 29.19 -22.43 -2.25
N LYS A 64 29.65 -21.35 -2.91
CA LYS A 64 30.51 -20.33 -2.30
C LYS A 64 29.75 -19.43 -1.32
N ASP A 65 28.45 -19.24 -1.53
CA ASP A 65 27.60 -18.38 -0.69
C ASP A 65 27.32 -18.99 0.69
N PHE A 66 27.67 -20.27 0.88
CA PHE A 66 27.45 -21.02 2.12
C PHE A 66 28.75 -21.44 2.83
N LYS A 67 29.91 -20.92 2.38
CA LYS A 67 31.18 -21.14 3.08
C LYS A 67 31.38 -20.05 4.14
N LEU A 68 31.68 -20.49 5.37
CA LEU A 68 32.00 -19.66 6.53
C LEU A 68 33.43 -19.11 6.46
#